data_AF-K9RYF3-F1
#
_entry.id   AF-K9RYF3-F1
#
_cell.length_a   1.000
_cell.length_b   1.000
_cell.length_c   1.000
_cell.angle_alpha   90.00
_cell.angle_beta   90.00
_cell.angle_gamma   90.00
#
_symmetry.space_group_name_H-M   'P 1'
#
loop_
_entity.id
_entity.type
_entity.pdbx_description
1 polymer ?
#
loop_
_entity_poly.entity_id
_entity_poly.type
_entity_poly.pdbx_seq_one_letter_code
_entity_poly.pdbx_strand_id
1 'polypeptide(L)'
;MAKLRGRFRWLGLFLLVIGLWAWGSSVGLSQESLVIFHIHPDSDLQAQFNQAATAQHQGQSVQLRFAPGIYRQTATFQSQPNPTLKHLPPVILRAEKLGTVIFTGADLWDNWQPTPTPGIYQHPWPVQWGFSGNPWASYDIDLPLLMQRGELAWINQTRLQPVLTQAELQPGTFQVDDRSGQIYLAPPADLDWATAMVEISTRRNGLTLNQAENITLQNLIFEKYGGTFTGALSIGRSQKITVDHCQFYQNNWTGLTINESQTIAVTNVISAENGMRGLGGAFITDLTVENVESRGNNWRGHLTGYYDWDAGEKYFYLRRATFTHYRAINNYSAGLWFDSDYQDIVVDNCQFTGNAVTGLFIEAGPGPITIKNSVITQNYSIAPNYLQTPGLFGWAAENVTLENNIIAGNLGAQIGVRDLYVRNIEIPEQQKTVTFVSRNWRLQNNWLMATQAQESLISTLNAEPFLTTIQSDRNHWFSDQEKSFHTQGKALTFPEWQDQTQQDQKSRFFNLDGPG
;
A
#
# COMPACT_ATOMS: atom_id res chain seq x y z
N MET A 1 40.64 -34.42 41.38
CA MET A 1 40.68 -33.94 39.99
C MET A 1 40.31 -32.48 39.96
N ALA A 2 41.32 -31.61 40.08
CA ALA A 2 41.26 -30.15 40.01
C ALA A 2 42.70 -29.62 40.06
N LYS A 3 42.96 -28.48 39.41
CA LYS A 3 44.14 -27.59 39.46
C LYS A 3 45.13 -27.65 38.28
N LEU A 4 45.19 -26.54 37.56
CA LEU A 4 46.41 -25.77 37.22
C LEU A 4 46.02 -24.29 37.36
N ARG A 5 46.54 -23.42 38.24
CA ARG A 5 47.90 -22.94 38.61
C ARG A 5 48.61 -22.06 37.57
N GLY A 6 48.84 -20.80 37.97
CA GLY A 6 49.87 -19.84 37.48
C GLY A 6 49.33 -18.39 37.57
N ARG A 7 49.54 -17.55 38.60
CA ARG A 7 50.75 -16.88 39.16
C ARG A 7 51.57 -16.11 38.11
N PHE A 8 51.56 -14.77 38.04
CA PHE A 8 52.14 -13.69 38.92
C PHE A 8 53.47 -13.13 38.34
N ARG A 9 53.54 -11.79 38.11
CA ARG A 9 54.65 -10.82 38.33
C ARG A 9 54.48 -9.60 37.39
N TRP A 10 54.31 -8.32 37.79
CA TRP A 10 55.04 -7.34 38.64
C TRP A 10 56.26 -6.62 38.00
N LEU A 11 56.28 -5.29 38.19
CA LEU A 11 57.29 -4.23 37.90
C LEU A 11 57.38 -3.67 36.45
N GLY A 12 57.51 -2.35 36.22
CA GLY A 12 57.73 -1.24 37.16
C GLY A 12 57.72 0.18 36.55
N LEU A 13 57.64 1.15 37.47
CA LEU A 13 58.26 2.50 37.56
C LEU A 13 58.36 3.43 36.31
N PHE A 14 57.64 4.57 36.30
CA PHE A 14 58.01 5.93 36.77
C PHE A 14 58.84 6.78 35.78
N LEU A 15 58.28 7.89 35.28
CA LEU A 15 58.86 9.24 35.35
C LEU A 15 57.93 10.31 34.76
N LEU A 16 57.94 11.47 35.43
CA LEU A 16 57.14 12.67 35.22
C LEU A 16 58.06 13.76 34.66
N VAL A 17 57.74 14.39 33.53
CA VAL A 17 58.26 15.71 33.11
C VAL A 17 57.18 16.48 32.35
N ILE A 18 57.07 17.76 32.71
CA ILE A 18 56.10 18.78 32.29
C ILE A 18 56.55 19.47 30.98
N GLY A 19 55.60 19.89 30.13
CA GLY A 19 55.78 20.90 29.06
C GLY A 19 54.54 20.97 28.14
N LEU A 20 53.57 21.86 28.39
CA LEU A 20 53.39 23.20 27.80
C LEU A 20 53.03 23.21 26.28
N TRP A 21 51.78 23.67 26.03
CA TRP A 21 51.21 24.28 24.81
C TRP A 21 50.99 23.42 23.57
N ALA A 22 49.71 23.05 23.35
CA ALA A 22 49.14 23.03 22.01
C ALA A 22 47.74 23.65 22.07
N TRP A 23 47.57 24.70 21.29
CA TRP A 23 46.36 25.49 21.13
C TRP A 23 45.16 24.67 20.69
N GLY A 24 43.99 25.16 21.10
CA GLY A 24 42.68 24.60 20.86
C GLY A 24 42.35 24.36 19.40
N SER A 25 41.79 23.19 19.16
CA SER A 25 40.63 23.03 18.30
C SER A 25 39.72 22.03 19.01
N SER A 26 38.96 22.54 19.98
CA SER A 26 37.72 21.89 20.39
C SER A 26 36.83 21.87 19.16
N VAL A 27 36.85 20.75 18.42
CA VAL A 27 35.69 20.37 17.62
C VAL A 27 34.59 20.16 18.64
N GLY A 28 33.80 21.21 18.85
CA GLY A 28 32.57 21.11 19.60
C GLY A 28 31.70 20.10 18.85
N LEU A 29 31.70 18.86 19.33
CA LEU A 29 30.56 17.98 19.19
C LEU A 29 29.42 18.74 19.86
N SER A 30 28.62 19.47 19.08
CA SER A 30 27.37 20.00 19.59
C SER A 30 26.59 18.80 20.08
N GLN A 31 26.38 18.70 21.39
CA GLN A 31 25.33 17.85 21.92
C GLN A 31 24.05 18.22 21.16
N GLU A 32 23.54 17.32 20.32
CA GLU A 32 22.21 17.49 19.74
C GLU A 32 21.24 17.65 20.91
N SER A 33 20.76 18.87 21.15
CA SER A 33 19.77 19.12 22.18
C SER A 33 18.45 18.52 21.71
N LEU A 34 17.88 17.61 22.50
CA LEU A 34 16.56 17.04 22.25
C LEU A 34 15.47 17.98 22.79
N VAL A 35 14.51 18.35 21.95
CA VAL A 35 13.30 19.08 22.33
C VAL A 35 12.12 18.11 22.39
N ILE A 36 11.36 18.14 23.48
CA ILE A 36 10.19 17.26 23.68
C ILE A 36 8.93 18.11 23.79
N PHE A 37 7.96 17.81 22.93
CA PHE A 37 6.61 18.36 22.98
C PHE A 37 5.65 17.29 23.47
N HIS A 38 4.80 17.63 24.44
CA HIS A 38 3.71 16.78 24.91
C HIS A 38 2.41 17.23 24.25
N ILE A 39 1.81 16.34 23.46
CA ILE A 39 0.66 16.65 22.62
C ILE A 39 -0.56 15.94 23.18
N HIS A 40 -1.58 16.70 23.53
CA HIS A 40 -2.88 16.20 23.99
C HIS A 40 -3.93 16.29 22.87
N PRO A 41 -5.04 15.53 22.92
CA PRO A 41 -6.06 15.52 21.86
C PRO A 41 -6.63 16.89 21.47
N ASP A 42 -6.65 17.83 22.41
CA ASP A 42 -7.14 19.22 22.31
C ASP A 42 -6.05 20.24 21.96
N SER A 43 -4.78 19.80 21.87
CA SER A 43 -3.67 20.68 21.47
C SER A 43 -3.83 21.15 20.03
N ASP A 44 -3.47 22.40 19.72
CA ASP A 44 -3.35 22.88 18.33
C ASP A 44 -2.16 22.18 17.65
N LEU A 45 -2.43 21.10 16.93
CA LEU A 45 -1.40 20.27 16.31
C LEU A 45 -0.59 21.02 15.25
N GLN A 46 -1.22 21.92 14.52
CA GLN A 46 -0.51 22.69 13.49
C GLN A 46 0.51 23.63 14.13
N ALA A 47 0.15 24.30 15.22
CA ALA A 47 1.09 25.12 15.97
C ALA A 47 2.27 24.31 16.52
N GLN A 48 2.01 23.10 17.02
CA GLN A 48 3.04 22.19 17.54
C GLN A 48 3.98 21.71 16.43
N PHE A 49 3.46 21.39 15.24
CA PHE A 49 4.26 21.05 14.07
C PHE A 49 5.14 22.21 13.61
N ASN A 50 4.61 23.44 13.61
CA ASN A 50 5.39 24.62 13.26
C ASN A 50 6.56 24.83 14.25
N GLN A 51 6.32 24.67 15.55
CA GLN A 51 7.36 24.78 16.57
C GLN A 51 8.42 23.67 16.44
N ALA A 52 7.99 22.44 16.19
CA ALA A 52 8.88 21.31 15.93
C ALA A 52 9.76 21.54 14.69
N ALA A 53 9.19 22.05 13.59
CA ALA A 53 9.95 22.39 12.38
C ALA A 53 10.99 23.49 12.64
N THR A 54 10.68 24.49 13.46
CA THR A 54 11.63 25.53 13.86
C THR A 54 12.75 24.98 14.75
N ALA A 55 12.45 24.12 15.70
CA ALA A 55 13.48 23.45 16.51
C ALA A 55 14.40 22.56 15.63
N GLN A 56 13.81 21.79 14.71
CA GLN A 56 14.54 20.99 13.73
C GLN A 56 15.49 21.86 12.89
N HIS A 57 15.00 22.98 12.37
CA HIS A 57 15.81 23.95 11.63
C HIS A 57 17.00 24.47 12.44
N GLN A 58 16.83 24.67 13.74
CA GLN A 58 17.89 25.14 14.65
C GLN A 58 18.93 24.06 14.98
N GLY A 59 18.86 22.87 14.36
CA GLY A 59 19.81 21.78 14.60
C GLY A 59 19.46 20.94 15.82
N GLN A 60 18.20 20.97 16.27
CA GLN A 60 17.73 20.20 17.42
C GLN A 60 16.94 18.97 16.97
N SER A 61 17.19 17.83 17.62
CA SER A 61 16.33 16.65 17.49
C SER A 61 15.01 16.88 18.22
N VAL A 62 13.89 16.42 17.66
CA VAL A 62 12.56 16.69 18.21
C VAL A 62 11.78 15.41 18.46
N GLN A 63 11.04 15.38 19.57
CA GLN A 63 10.08 14.32 19.87
C GLN A 63 8.71 14.92 20.20
N LEU A 64 7.71 14.60 19.39
CA LEU A 64 6.29 14.87 19.63
C LEU A 64 5.68 13.63 20.30
N ARG A 65 5.46 13.69 21.62
CA ARG A 65 4.88 12.61 22.44
C ARG A 65 3.38 12.81 22.55
N PHE A 66 2.61 11.95 21.90
CA PHE A 66 1.16 11.99 21.94
C PHE A 66 0.64 11.24 23.17
N ALA A 67 -0.16 11.93 23.98
CA ALA A 67 -0.91 11.32 25.08
C ALA A 67 -2.02 10.40 24.53
N PRO A 68 -2.43 9.35 25.27
CA PRO A 68 -3.57 8.53 24.87
C PRO A 68 -4.83 9.37 24.58
N GLY A 69 -5.48 9.11 23.46
CA GLY A 69 -6.72 9.79 23.08
C GLY A 69 -7.02 9.78 21.58
N ILE A 70 -8.15 10.40 21.24
CA ILE A 70 -8.63 10.50 19.86
C ILE A 70 -8.44 11.93 19.37
N TYR A 71 -7.58 12.09 18.37
CA TYR A 71 -7.16 13.34 17.75
C TYR A 71 -8.02 13.63 16.53
N ARG A 72 -8.93 14.59 16.69
CA ARG A 72 -9.89 15.04 15.68
C ARG A 72 -9.32 16.18 14.84
N GLN A 73 -8.15 15.94 14.26
CA GLN A 73 -7.32 16.99 13.70
C GLN A 73 -6.76 16.62 12.33
N THR A 74 -6.43 17.66 11.59
CA THR A 74 -5.66 17.62 10.35
C THR A 74 -4.48 18.57 10.55
N ALA A 75 -3.32 18.22 10.03
CA ALA A 75 -2.14 19.08 10.14
C ALA A 75 -1.11 18.74 9.06
N THR A 76 -0.32 19.74 8.68
CA THR A 76 0.79 19.58 7.74
C THR A 76 2.09 19.84 8.45
N PHE A 77 3.00 18.87 8.43
CA PHE A 77 4.38 19.06 8.83
C PHE A 77 5.21 19.38 7.58
N GLN A 78 5.93 20.49 7.64
CA GLN A 78 6.87 20.91 6.61
C GLN A 78 8.19 21.28 7.28
N SER A 79 9.27 20.60 6.89
CA SER A 79 10.60 20.92 7.40
C SER A 79 11.04 22.30 6.91
N GLN A 80 11.81 23.00 7.73
CA GLN A 80 12.43 24.28 7.39
C GLN A 80 13.92 24.03 7.06
N PRO A 81 14.36 24.17 5.79
CA PRO A 81 15.73 23.88 5.40
C PRO A 81 16.75 24.72 6.18
N ASN A 82 17.87 24.11 6.59
CA ASN A 82 19.00 24.84 7.16
C ASN A 82 20.25 24.62 6.29
N PRO A 83 20.76 25.65 5.59
CA PRO A 83 21.89 25.51 4.66
C PRO A 83 23.22 25.17 5.34
N THR A 84 23.30 25.30 6.67
CA THR A 84 24.51 24.94 7.45
C THR A 84 24.54 23.46 7.83
N LEU A 85 23.42 22.74 7.68
CA LEU A 85 23.32 21.32 8.00
C LEU A 85 23.28 20.50 6.72
N LYS A 86 24.03 19.39 6.70
CA LYS A 86 23.97 18.42 5.60
C LYS A 86 22.61 17.72 5.54
N HIS A 87 22.04 17.44 6.72
CA HIS A 87 20.72 16.84 6.91
C HIS A 87 20.06 17.45 8.13
N LEU A 88 18.74 17.56 8.10
CA LEU A 88 18.00 17.99 9.29
C LEU A 88 18.02 16.90 10.38
N PRO A 89 18.11 17.27 11.66
CA PRO A 89 18.00 16.32 12.78
C PRO A 89 16.64 15.61 12.78
N PRO A 90 16.53 14.45 13.44
CA PRO A 90 15.30 13.67 13.43
C PRO A 90 14.14 14.36 14.17
N VAL A 91 12.93 14.17 13.64
CA VAL A 91 11.67 14.48 14.33
C VAL A 91 10.86 13.19 14.48
N ILE A 92 10.52 12.82 15.70
CA ILE A 92 9.78 11.59 16.00
C ILE A 92 8.38 11.93 16.52
N LEU A 93 7.35 11.52 15.79
CA LEU A 93 5.94 11.58 16.17
C LEU A 93 5.55 10.22 16.73
N ARG A 94 5.29 10.13 18.04
CA ARG A 94 5.03 8.82 18.64
C ARG A 94 4.00 8.78 19.74
N ALA A 95 3.23 7.70 19.75
CA ALA A 95 2.55 7.19 20.93
C ALA A 95 3.50 6.29 21.74
N GLU A 96 3.30 6.23 23.05
CA GLU A 96 4.06 5.31 23.90
C GLU A 96 3.65 3.86 23.72
N LYS A 97 2.37 3.61 23.39
CA LYS A 97 1.80 2.29 23.20
C LYS A 97 0.94 2.28 21.93
N LEU A 98 1.09 1.25 21.11
CA LEU A 98 0.21 1.04 19.95
C LEU A 98 -1.25 0.96 20.39
N GLY A 99 -2.14 1.61 19.64
CA GLY A 99 -3.58 1.60 19.89
C GLY A 99 -4.07 2.64 20.88
N THR A 100 -3.19 3.49 21.44
CA THR A 100 -3.62 4.54 22.38
C THR A 100 -3.82 5.90 21.72
N VAL A 101 -3.28 6.13 20.52
CA VAL A 101 -3.39 7.42 19.80
C VAL A 101 -4.04 7.18 18.46
N ILE A 102 -5.23 7.74 18.28
CA ILE A 102 -6.06 7.57 17.09
C ILE A 102 -6.27 8.94 16.46
N PHE A 103 -5.74 9.16 15.26
CA PHE A 103 -6.11 10.27 14.40
C PHE A 103 -7.36 9.87 13.62
N THR A 104 -8.43 10.65 13.76
CA THR A 104 -9.71 10.33 13.15
C THR A 104 -10.26 11.48 12.30
N GLY A 105 -10.86 11.10 11.17
CA GLY A 105 -11.64 12.00 10.35
C GLY A 105 -13.06 12.23 10.85
N ALA A 106 -13.52 11.49 11.86
CA ALA A 106 -14.92 11.47 12.29
C ALA A 106 -15.20 12.16 13.64
N ASP A 107 -16.42 12.67 13.78
CA ASP A 107 -16.96 13.23 15.01
C ASP A 107 -18.15 12.41 15.51
N LEU A 108 -18.36 12.41 16.83
CA LEU A 108 -19.58 11.87 17.43
C LEU A 108 -20.73 12.85 17.20
N TRP A 109 -21.82 12.37 16.62
CA TRP A 109 -23.01 13.17 16.35
C TRP A 109 -24.16 12.64 17.20
N ASP A 110 -24.79 13.54 17.94
CA ASP A 110 -25.96 13.27 18.79
C ASP A 110 -27.22 13.96 18.22
N ASN A 111 -28.31 13.98 18.98
CA ASN A 111 -29.52 14.76 18.67
C ASN A 111 -30.19 14.46 17.30
N TRP A 112 -30.02 13.25 16.78
CA TRP A 112 -30.69 12.75 15.58
C TRP A 112 -32.21 12.79 15.70
N GLN A 113 -32.88 13.27 14.66
CA GLN A 113 -34.34 13.42 14.62
C GLN A 113 -34.98 12.29 13.81
N PRO A 114 -36.08 11.67 14.28
CA PRO A 114 -36.82 10.73 13.46
C PRO A 114 -37.45 11.45 12.26
N THR A 115 -37.49 10.78 11.11
CA THR A 115 -38.25 11.23 9.94
C THR A 115 -39.68 10.65 9.99
N PRO A 116 -40.62 11.12 9.13
CA PRO A 116 -41.91 10.47 8.96
C PRO A 116 -41.82 9.00 8.49
N THR A 117 -40.69 8.59 7.90
CA THR A 117 -40.41 7.20 7.54
C THR A 117 -39.87 6.45 8.77
N PRO A 118 -40.58 5.42 9.27
CA PRO A 118 -40.12 4.66 10.43
C PRO A 118 -38.72 4.07 10.24
N GLY A 119 -37.88 4.14 11.27
CA GLY A 119 -36.53 3.60 11.24
C GLY A 119 -35.52 4.44 10.45
N ILE A 120 -35.91 5.63 9.96
CA ILE A 120 -34.98 6.58 9.34
C ILE A 120 -34.85 7.82 10.22
N TYR A 121 -33.60 8.17 10.51
CA TYR A 121 -33.22 9.33 11.30
C TYR A 121 -32.45 10.32 10.45
N GLN A 122 -32.58 11.60 10.76
CA GLN A 122 -31.92 12.68 10.04
C GLN A 122 -31.14 13.61 10.98
N HIS A 123 -30.11 14.25 10.44
CA HIS A 123 -29.34 15.28 11.10
C HIS A 123 -28.86 16.33 10.08
N PRO A 124 -28.74 17.61 10.46
CA PRO A 124 -28.12 18.61 9.60
C PRO A 124 -26.74 18.19 9.09
N TRP A 125 -26.48 18.38 7.80
CA TRP A 125 -25.20 18.11 7.13
C TRP A 125 -24.53 19.44 6.73
N PRO A 126 -23.66 20.01 7.58
CA PRO A 126 -23.05 21.31 7.32
C PRO A 126 -21.84 21.24 6.37
N VAL A 127 -21.32 20.04 6.11
CA VAL A 127 -20.01 19.83 5.48
C VAL A 127 -20.06 19.92 3.94
N GLN A 128 -21.23 19.66 3.32
CA GLN A 128 -21.56 19.97 1.92
C GLN A 128 -20.49 19.55 0.89
N TRP A 129 -19.95 18.35 1.05
CA TRP A 129 -18.81 17.88 0.25
C TRP A 129 -19.11 17.65 -1.23
N GLY A 130 -20.35 17.32 -1.60
CA GLY A 130 -20.71 17.01 -2.98
C GLY A 130 -19.88 15.88 -3.59
N PHE A 131 -19.84 15.88 -4.93
CA PHE A 131 -19.07 14.92 -5.73
C PHE A 131 -17.69 15.51 -6.08
N SER A 132 -16.64 14.71 -5.98
CA SER A 132 -15.27 15.09 -6.36
C SER A 132 -15.06 15.23 -7.86
N GLY A 133 -15.99 14.74 -8.68
CA GLY A 133 -15.82 14.59 -10.12
C GLY A 133 -14.98 13.36 -10.48
N ASN A 134 -14.90 13.09 -11.79
CA ASN A 134 -14.12 12.02 -12.37
C ASN A 134 -12.83 12.58 -13.01
N PRO A 135 -11.65 12.38 -12.40
CA PRO A 135 -10.39 12.87 -12.97
C PRO A 135 -9.93 12.08 -14.19
N TRP A 136 -10.59 10.97 -14.53
CA TRP A 136 -10.19 10.06 -15.61
C TRP A 136 -11.12 10.10 -16.82
N ALA A 137 -12.04 11.06 -16.88
CA ALA A 137 -12.98 11.20 -17.99
C ALA A 137 -12.26 11.35 -19.35
N SER A 138 -11.07 11.97 -19.39
CA SER A 138 -10.26 12.11 -20.60
C SER A 138 -9.64 10.80 -21.10
N TYR A 139 -9.69 9.73 -20.30
CA TYR A 139 -9.20 8.40 -20.63
C TYR A 139 -10.35 7.43 -20.94
N ASP A 140 -11.57 7.93 -21.10
CA ASP A 140 -12.80 7.13 -21.27
C ASP A 140 -13.02 6.13 -20.12
N ILE A 141 -12.53 6.46 -18.92
CA ILE A 141 -12.74 5.66 -17.72
C ILE A 141 -13.88 6.29 -16.93
N ASP A 142 -14.97 5.54 -16.76
CA ASP A 142 -16.07 5.96 -15.91
C ASP A 142 -15.76 5.66 -14.44
N LEU A 143 -15.96 6.67 -13.59
CA LEU A 143 -15.84 6.54 -12.14
C LEU A 143 -17.25 6.65 -11.54
N PRO A 144 -17.81 5.57 -10.96
CA PRO A 144 -19.16 5.59 -10.42
C PRO A 144 -19.41 6.76 -9.46
N LEU A 145 -20.60 7.36 -9.50
CA LEU A 145 -20.92 8.54 -8.68
C LEU A 145 -20.68 8.34 -7.18
N LEU A 146 -20.95 7.14 -6.66
CA LEU A 146 -20.74 6.82 -5.25
C LEU A 146 -19.25 6.74 -4.86
N MET A 147 -18.35 6.47 -5.82
CA MET A 147 -16.90 6.59 -5.65
C MET A 147 -16.44 8.04 -5.56
N GLN A 148 -17.18 8.97 -6.15
CA GLN A 148 -16.85 10.39 -6.09
C GLN A 148 -17.28 11.05 -4.78
N ARG A 149 -17.84 10.29 -3.84
CA ARG A 149 -18.33 10.76 -2.54
C ARG A 149 -17.35 10.47 -1.41
N GLY A 150 -17.30 11.38 -0.45
CA GLY A 150 -16.33 11.38 0.64
C GLY A 150 -16.86 10.86 1.97
N GLU A 151 -18.14 11.08 2.22
CA GLU A 151 -18.76 10.83 3.51
C GLU A 151 -18.77 9.36 3.90
N LEU A 152 -18.64 9.13 5.21
CA LEU A 152 -18.70 7.86 5.90
C LEU A 152 -19.52 8.02 7.18
N ALA A 153 -20.24 6.96 7.56
CA ALA A 153 -21.04 6.92 8.77
C ALA A 153 -20.86 5.57 9.47
N TRP A 154 -20.86 5.59 10.81
CA TRP A 154 -20.82 4.40 11.64
C TRP A 154 -21.86 4.46 12.74
N ILE A 155 -22.41 3.30 13.08
CA ILE A 155 -23.19 3.11 14.30
C ILE A 155 -22.54 2.01 15.13
N ASN A 156 -22.18 2.31 16.38
CA ASN A 156 -21.47 1.40 17.28
C ASN A 156 -20.25 0.75 16.60
N GLN A 157 -19.43 1.58 15.94
CA GLN A 157 -18.24 1.20 15.17
C GLN A 157 -18.50 0.35 13.90
N THR A 158 -19.75 0.02 13.58
CA THR A 158 -20.11 -0.67 12.34
C THR A 158 -20.34 0.35 11.22
N ARG A 159 -19.56 0.25 10.14
CA ARG A 159 -19.66 1.12 8.95
C ARG A 159 -21.00 0.93 8.26
N LEU A 160 -21.73 2.01 8.02
CA LEU A 160 -22.92 2.01 7.19
C LEU A 160 -22.55 2.10 5.71
N GLN A 161 -23.36 1.50 4.86
CA GLN A 161 -23.18 1.57 3.42
C GLN A 161 -23.77 2.88 2.86
N PRO A 162 -23.00 3.68 2.11
CA PRO A 162 -23.53 4.89 1.51
C PRO A 162 -24.45 4.55 0.33
N VAL A 163 -25.52 5.34 0.16
CA VAL A 163 -26.42 5.30 -1.00
C VAL A 163 -26.64 6.71 -1.55
N LEU A 164 -27.08 6.83 -2.81
CA LEU A 164 -27.18 8.13 -3.49
C LEU A 164 -28.55 8.80 -3.29
N THR A 165 -29.60 8.00 -3.06
CA THR A 165 -30.97 8.48 -2.99
C THR A 165 -31.68 7.98 -1.74
N GLN A 166 -32.68 8.74 -1.29
CA GLN A 166 -33.47 8.40 -0.12
C GLN A 166 -34.28 7.09 -0.31
N ALA A 167 -34.62 6.74 -1.56
CA ALA A 167 -35.33 5.50 -1.91
C ALA A 167 -34.46 4.24 -1.74
N GLU A 168 -33.13 4.39 -1.69
CA GLU A 168 -32.18 3.30 -1.46
C GLU A 168 -31.87 3.10 0.04
N LEU A 169 -32.46 3.92 0.93
CA LEU A 169 -32.29 3.75 2.37
C LEU A 169 -32.95 2.45 2.82
N GLN A 170 -32.14 1.59 3.43
CA GLN A 170 -32.51 0.31 4.02
C GLN A 170 -31.66 0.10 5.27
N PRO A 171 -32.05 -0.78 6.21
CA PRO A 171 -31.27 -1.00 7.43
C PRO A 171 -29.78 -1.25 7.14
N GLY A 172 -28.91 -0.49 7.78
CA GLY A 172 -27.46 -0.51 7.56
C GLY A 172 -26.92 0.48 6.52
N THR A 173 -27.76 1.35 5.96
CA THR A 173 -27.33 2.36 4.97
C THR A 173 -27.47 3.80 5.45
N PHE A 174 -26.85 4.72 4.72
CA PHE A 174 -27.00 6.14 4.92
C PHE A 174 -26.94 6.92 3.61
N GLN A 175 -27.50 8.12 3.62
CA GLN A 175 -27.56 9.00 2.46
C GLN A 175 -27.28 10.44 2.88
N VAL A 176 -26.45 11.15 2.12
CA VAL A 176 -26.27 12.60 2.23
C VAL A 176 -27.03 13.27 1.08
N ASP A 177 -27.91 14.21 1.43
CA ASP A 177 -28.57 15.10 0.49
C ASP A 177 -27.99 16.50 0.63
N ASP A 178 -27.03 16.85 -0.24
CA ASP A 178 -26.44 18.18 -0.26
C ASP A 178 -27.48 19.27 -0.60
N ARG A 179 -28.56 18.94 -1.32
CA ARG A 179 -29.58 19.94 -1.71
C ARG A 179 -30.41 20.42 -0.52
N SER A 180 -30.83 19.50 0.35
CA SER A 180 -31.54 19.85 1.59
C SER A 180 -30.60 20.09 2.78
N GLY A 181 -29.32 19.77 2.63
CA GLY A 181 -28.32 19.85 3.68
C GLY A 181 -28.60 18.92 4.85
N GLN A 182 -29.01 17.69 4.53
CA GLN A 182 -29.34 16.66 5.51
C GLN A 182 -28.52 15.40 5.26
N ILE A 183 -28.20 14.70 6.34
CA ILE A 183 -27.79 13.29 6.31
C ILE A 183 -28.92 12.45 6.90
N TYR A 184 -29.20 11.31 6.27
CA TYR A 184 -30.20 10.34 6.69
C TYR A 184 -29.51 9.01 7.00
N LEU A 185 -29.82 8.41 8.15
CA LEU A 185 -29.36 7.09 8.54
C LEU A 185 -30.55 6.15 8.64
N ALA A 186 -30.37 4.93 8.13
CA ALA A 186 -31.24 3.80 8.37
C ALA A 186 -30.48 2.79 9.24
N PRO A 187 -30.66 2.80 10.57
CA PRO A 187 -29.92 1.91 11.46
C PRO A 187 -30.22 0.44 11.18
N PRO A 188 -29.32 -0.49 11.56
CA PRO A 188 -29.61 -1.93 11.53
C PRO A 188 -30.90 -2.25 12.31
N ALA A 189 -31.71 -3.19 11.80
CA ALA A 189 -33.07 -3.42 12.28
C ALA A 189 -33.16 -3.81 13.78
N ASP A 190 -32.16 -4.51 14.30
CA ASP A 190 -32.13 -5.00 15.69
C ASP A 190 -31.37 -4.06 16.65
N LEU A 191 -31.02 -2.85 16.20
CA LEU A 191 -30.27 -1.90 17.00
C LEU A 191 -31.18 -1.15 17.98
N ASP A 192 -30.79 -1.13 19.26
CA ASP A 192 -31.33 -0.15 20.20
C ASP A 192 -30.77 1.26 19.90
N TRP A 193 -31.57 2.06 19.20
CA TRP A 193 -31.20 3.43 18.83
C TRP A 193 -30.92 4.34 20.03
N ALA A 194 -31.56 4.09 21.19
CA ALA A 194 -31.43 4.96 22.35
C ALA A 194 -30.01 4.97 22.93
N THR A 195 -29.23 3.92 22.68
CA THR A 195 -27.85 3.76 23.16
C THR A 195 -26.82 3.81 22.02
N ALA A 196 -27.26 4.11 20.80
CA ALA A 196 -26.42 4.12 19.63
C ALA A 196 -25.39 5.26 19.66
N MET A 197 -24.11 4.92 19.44
CA MET A 197 -23.06 5.89 19.15
C MET A 197 -22.93 6.07 17.66
N VAL A 198 -23.20 7.27 17.18
CA VAL A 198 -23.09 7.61 15.76
C VAL A 198 -21.83 8.43 15.51
N GLU A 199 -20.98 7.97 14.61
CA GLU A 199 -19.81 8.70 14.13
C GLU A 199 -19.99 9.06 12.67
N ILE A 200 -19.71 10.31 12.29
CA ILE A 200 -19.78 10.80 10.92
C ILE A 200 -18.43 11.40 10.54
N SER A 201 -17.91 11.07 9.36
CA SER A 201 -16.70 11.71 8.84
C SER A 201 -16.97 13.18 8.55
N THR A 202 -16.18 14.09 9.13
CA THR A 202 -16.27 15.53 8.93
C THR A 202 -14.98 16.13 8.37
N ARG A 203 -13.92 15.33 8.26
CA ARG A 203 -12.61 15.73 7.73
C ARG A 203 -12.23 14.86 6.55
N ARG A 204 -11.77 15.48 5.46
CA ARG A 204 -11.32 14.77 4.26
C ARG A 204 -9.91 14.19 4.42
N ASN A 205 -8.99 14.94 4.99
CA ASN A 205 -7.57 14.61 5.01
C ASN A 205 -7.08 14.47 6.45
N GLY A 206 -6.10 13.59 6.68
CA GLY A 206 -5.45 13.48 7.97
C GLY A 206 -4.16 14.29 8.04
N LEU A 207 -3.05 13.62 8.34
CA LEU A 207 -1.75 14.28 8.41
C LEU A 207 -1.08 14.33 7.04
N THR A 208 -0.39 15.43 6.78
CA THR A 208 0.44 15.60 5.58
C THR A 208 1.88 15.87 5.99
N LEU A 209 2.82 15.11 5.45
CA LEU A 209 4.24 15.46 5.44
C LEU A 209 4.54 16.01 4.05
N ASN A 210 4.90 17.29 3.97
CA ASN A 210 5.22 17.92 2.70
C ASN A 210 6.58 18.59 2.79
N GLN A 211 7.51 18.26 1.87
CA GLN A 211 8.89 18.76 1.96
C GLN A 211 9.51 18.47 3.33
N ALA A 212 9.20 17.31 3.89
CA ALA A 212 9.67 16.89 5.19
C ALA A 212 10.97 16.08 5.06
N GLU A 213 11.86 16.21 6.03
CA GLU A 213 13.10 15.46 6.10
C GLU A 213 13.29 14.82 7.48
N ASN A 214 13.71 13.56 7.50
CA ASN A 214 14.13 12.84 8.70
C ASN A 214 13.01 12.74 9.76
N ILE A 215 11.83 12.29 9.33
CA ILE A 215 10.64 12.14 10.19
C ILE A 215 10.36 10.67 10.45
N THR A 216 10.05 10.32 11.69
CA THR A 216 9.56 9.00 12.07
C THR A 216 8.18 9.10 12.68
N LEU A 217 7.21 8.33 12.17
CA LEU A 217 5.88 8.16 12.75
C LEU A 217 5.79 6.78 13.38
N GLN A 218 5.42 6.71 14.66
CA GLN A 218 5.44 5.49 15.44
C GLN A 218 4.19 5.27 16.28
N ASN A 219 3.61 4.07 16.20
CA ASN A 219 2.50 3.62 17.05
C ASN A 219 1.20 4.44 16.88
N LEU A 220 0.92 4.93 15.67
CA LEU A 220 -0.23 5.80 15.38
C LEU A 220 -1.30 5.07 14.56
N ILE A 221 -2.56 5.36 14.84
CA ILE A 221 -3.71 4.89 14.04
C ILE A 221 -4.30 6.06 13.28
N PHE A 222 -4.63 5.87 12.01
CA PHE A 222 -5.30 6.82 11.14
C PHE A 222 -6.58 6.20 10.58
N GLU A 223 -7.73 6.77 10.92
CA GLU A 223 -9.02 6.19 10.55
C GLU A 223 -10.10 7.19 10.15
N LYS A 224 -11.10 6.68 9.42
CA LYS A 224 -12.38 7.38 9.17
C LYS A 224 -12.25 8.73 8.45
N TYR A 225 -11.17 8.95 7.69
CA TYR A 225 -11.03 10.15 6.86
C TYR A 225 -11.86 10.06 5.57
N GLY A 226 -12.64 11.11 5.31
CA GLY A 226 -13.63 11.18 4.22
C GLY A 226 -13.09 11.70 2.88
N GLY A 227 -11.78 11.60 2.65
CA GLY A 227 -11.13 12.14 1.46
C GLY A 227 -11.44 11.35 0.19
N THR A 228 -11.35 12.02 -0.96
CA THR A 228 -11.42 11.41 -2.30
C THR A 228 -10.13 11.75 -3.02
N PHE A 229 -9.44 10.77 -3.59
CA PHE A 229 -8.09 10.95 -4.18
C PHE A 229 -7.02 11.43 -3.19
N THR A 230 -7.22 11.23 -1.90
CA THR A 230 -6.27 11.61 -0.85
C THR A 230 -6.00 10.45 0.11
N GLY A 231 -4.89 10.54 0.84
CA GLY A 231 -4.50 9.59 1.89
C GLY A 231 -4.85 10.11 3.28
N ALA A 232 -5.16 9.20 4.21
CA ALA A 232 -5.26 9.51 5.64
C ALA A 232 -3.91 9.99 6.21
N LEU A 233 -2.80 9.43 5.72
CA LEU A 233 -1.48 10.03 5.77
C LEU A 233 -0.98 10.26 4.34
N SER A 234 -0.56 11.48 4.05
CA SER A 234 0.03 11.84 2.75
C SER A 234 1.48 12.29 2.95
N ILE A 235 2.41 11.66 2.23
CA ILE A 235 3.83 12.02 2.20
C ILE A 235 4.15 12.54 0.80
N GLY A 236 4.58 13.78 0.68
CA GLY A 236 4.86 14.43 -0.60
C GLY A 236 6.20 15.14 -0.58
N ARG A 237 7.00 15.02 -1.65
CA ARG A 237 8.24 15.78 -1.83
C ARG A 237 9.21 15.64 -0.66
N SER A 238 9.22 14.49 -0.01
CA SER A 238 9.86 14.28 1.29
C SER A 238 11.00 13.27 1.20
N GLN A 239 11.88 13.27 2.20
CA GLN A 239 13.00 12.34 2.25
C GLN A 239 13.28 11.81 3.66
N LYS A 240 13.82 10.58 3.74
CA LYS A 240 14.17 9.94 5.01
C LYS A 240 12.98 9.86 5.97
N ILE A 241 11.87 9.31 5.48
CA ILE A 241 10.65 9.15 6.27
C ILE A 241 10.51 7.69 6.69
N THR A 242 10.23 7.45 7.96
CA THR A 242 9.90 6.14 8.50
C THR A 242 8.47 6.13 9.03
N VAL A 243 7.66 5.19 8.58
CA VAL A 243 6.34 4.88 9.11
C VAL A 243 6.40 3.51 9.75
N ASP A 244 6.36 3.45 11.08
CA ASP A 244 6.61 2.23 11.83
C ASP A 244 5.50 1.92 12.84
N HIS A 245 5.04 0.67 12.89
CA HIS A 245 3.96 0.24 13.80
C HIS A 245 2.69 1.11 13.68
N CYS A 246 2.32 1.52 12.47
CA CYS A 246 1.13 2.35 12.22
C CYS A 246 -0.03 1.53 11.64
N GLN A 247 -1.25 2.04 11.80
CA GLN A 247 -2.45 1.44 11.20
C GLN A 247 -3.23 2.47 10.38
N PHE A 248 -3.70 2.06 9.20
CA PHE A 248 -4.57 2.86 8.34
C PHE A 248 -5.87 2.11 8.11
N TYR A 249 -6.95 2.57 8.72
CA TYR A 249 -8.16 1.77 8.86
C TYR A 249 -9.43 2.51 8.45
N GLN A 250 -10.29 1.87 7.65
CA GLN A 250 -11.62 2.40 7.32
C GLN A 250 -11.64 3.84 6.78
N ASN A 251 -10.60 4.22 6.04
CA ASN A 251 -10.60 5.51 5.34
C ASN A 251 -11.40 5.43 4.05
N ASN A 252 -11.90 6.57 3.58
CA ASN A 252 -12.75 6.61 2.40
C ASN A 252 -12.01 6.25 1.11
N TRP A 253 -10.74 6.62 1.02
CA TRP A 253 -9.94 6.42 -0.18
C TRP A 253 -8.65 5.66 0.11
N THR A 254 -7.52 6.36 0.24
CA THR A 254 -6.22 5.74 0.50
C THR A 254 -5.87 5.81 1.99
N GLY A 255 -5.26 4.75 2.53
CA GLY A 255 -4.63 4.78 3.85
C GLY A 255 -3.37 5.65 3.88
N LEU A 256 -2.31 5.18 3.22
CA LEU A 256 -1.02 5.89 3.08
C LEU A 256 -0.69 6.19 1.61
N THR A 257 -0.52 7.46 1.30
CA THR A 257 -0.08 7.92 -0.04
C THR A 257 1.34 8.49 0.03
N ILE A 258 2.23 8.07 -0.87
CA ILE A 258 3.62 8.57 -0.95
C ILE A 258 3.90 9.08 -2.36
N ASN A 259 4.20 10.37 -2.53
CA ASN A 259 4.46 10.97 -3.83
C ASN A 259 5.78 11.75 -3.86
N GLU A 260 6.51 11.69 -4.98
CA GLU A 260 7.70 12.51 -5.26
C GLU A 260 8.73 12.45 -4.13
N SER A 261 8.98 11.27 -3.57
CA SER A 261 9.73 11.13 -2.32
C SER A 261 10.86 10.11 -2.43
N GLN A 262 11.89 10.25 -1.59
CA GLN A 262 13.06 9.38 -1.62
C GLN A 262 13.49 8.87 -0.24
N THR A 263 14.02 7.65 -0.18
CA THR A 263 14.45 7.02 1.07
C THR A 263 13.28 6.95 2.07
N ILE A 264 12.33 6.07 1.79
CA ILE A 264 11.12 5.89 2.60
C ILE A 264 11.09 4.46 3.14
N ALA A 265 10.82 4.32 4.43
CA ALA A 265 10.63 3.03 5.09
C ALA A 265 9.20 2.93 5.64
N VAL A 266 8.50 1.85 5.29
CA VAL A 266 7.18 1.49 5.81
C VAL A 266 7.28 0.11 6.45
N THR A 267 7.23 0.05 7.78
CA THR A 267 7.55 -1.14 8.55
C THR A 267 6.48 -1.47 9.58
N ASN A 268 6.12 -2.74 9.73
CA ASN A 268 5.14 -3.18 10.74
C ASN A 268 3.78 -2.47 10.62
N VAL A 269 3.30 -2.27 9.40
CA VAL A 269 2.06 -1.51 9.11
C VAL A 269 0.90 -2.43 8.78
N ILE A 270 -0.30 -2.08 9.25
CA ILE A 270 -1.56 -2.66 8.78
C ILE A 270 -2.34 -1.58 8.03
N SER A 271 -2.69 -1.85 6.78
CA SER A 271 -3.60 -0.99 6.01
C SER A 271 -4.82 -1.79 5.59
N ALA A 272 -5.98 -1.51 6.20
CA ALA A 272 -7.14 -2.36 6.06
C ALA A 272 -8.44 -1.59 5.88
N GLU A 273 -9.35 -2.20 5.10
CA GLU A 273 -10.73 -1.72 4.96
C GLU A 273 -10.82 -0.27 4.42
N ASN A 274 -9.86 0.18 3.62
CA ASN A 274 -9.89 1.50 2.98
C ASN A 274 -10.69 1.43 1.67
N GLY A 275 -11.40 2.50 1.33
CA GLY A 275 -12.39 2.47 0.24
C GLY A 275 -11.81 2.34 -1.15
N MET A 276 -10.52 2.66 -1.34
CA MET A 276 -9.81 2.50 -2.61
C MET A 276 -8.49 1.73 -2.47
N ARG A 277 -7.52 2.27 -1.72
CA ARG A 277 -6.19 1.66 -1.54
C ARG A 277 -5.80 1.58 -0.09
N GLY A 278 -5.04 0.56 0.29
CA GLY A 278 -4.33 0.58 1.54
C GLY A 278 -3.15 1.55 1.52
N LEU A 279 -2.25 1.35 0.55
CA LEU A 279 -0.99 2.03 0.34
C LEU A 279 -0.80 2.27 -1.16
N GLY A 280 -0.05 3.30 -1.52
CA GLY A 280 0.30 3.54 -2.92
C GLY A 280 1.01 4.87 -3.12
N GLY A 281 1.35 5.16 -4.36
CA GLY A 281 2.10 6.38 -4.65
C GLY A 281 2.74 6.46 -6.01
N ALA A 282 3.40 7.58 -6.28
CA ALA A 282 4.07 7.85 -7.55
C ALA A 282 5.42 8.54 -7.35
N PHE A 283 6.37 8.31 -8.26
CA PHE A 283 7.69 8.97 -8.26
C PHE A 283 8.43 8.74 -6.95
N ILE A 284 8.66 7.47 -6.62
CA ILE A 284 9.30 7.06 -5.36
C ILE A 284 10.63 6.38 -5.68
N THR A 285 11.66 6.74 -4.92
CA THR A 285 12.99 6.16 -5.05
C THR A 285 13.50 5.68 -3.69
N ASP A 286 14.12 4.50 -3.62
CA ASP A 286 14.62 3.91 -2.37
C ASP A 286 13.49 3.68 -1.35
N LEU A 287 12.50 2.86 -1.74
CA LEU A 287 11.37 2.47 -0.89
C LEU A 287 11.61 1.10 -0.25
N THR A 288 11.52 1.01 1.07
CA THR A 288 11.49 -0.27 1.80
C THR A 288 10.10 -0.47 2.41
N VAL A 289 9.47 -1.58 2.07
CA VAL A 289 8.21 -2.05 2.66
C VAL A 289 8.47 -3.39 3.33
N GLU A 290 8.37 -3.45 4.66
CA GLU A 290 8.71 -4.64 5.43
C GLU A 290 7.64 -4.98 6.47
N ASN A 291 7.21 -6.24 6.51
CA ASN A 291 6.20 -6.72 7.46
C ASN A 291 4.93 -5.85 7.44
N VAL A 292 4.33 -5.73 6.25
CA VAL A 292 3.13 -4.92 6.02
C VAL A 292 1.99 -5.82 5.56
N GLU A 293 0.82 -5.63 6.15
CA GLU A 293 -0.40 -6.30 5.72
C GLU A 293 -1.38 -5.29 5.09
N SER A 294 -1.75 -5.51 3.84
CA SER A 294 -2.86 -4.87 3.15
C SER A 294 -4.03 -5.85 3.07
N ARG A 295 -5.21 -5.49 3.60
CA ARG A 295 -6.38 -6.38 3.55
C ARG A 295 -7.72 -5.68 3.39
N GLY A 296 -8.64 -6.29 2.63
CA GLY A 296 -10.02 -5.79 2.50
C GLY A 296 -10.11 -4.36 1.93
N ASN A 297 -9.06 -3.86 1.27
CA ASN A 297 -9.09 -2.55 0.65
C ASN A 297 -9.88 -2.60 -0.67
N ASN A 298 -10.26 -1.42 -1.15
CA ASN A 298 -11.17 -1.21 -2.27
C ASN A 298 -12.65 -1.57 -1.97
N TRP A 299 -13.10 -1.49 -0.71
CA TRP A 299 -14.50 -1.84 -0.37
C TRP A 299 -15.53 -0.92 -1.05
N ARG A 300 -15.20 0.37 -1.25
CA ARG A 300 -16.10 1.31 -1.93
C ARG A 300 -16.11 1.05 -3.43
N GLY A 301 -14.94 0.73 -3.99
CA GLY A 301 -14.85 0.24 -5.36
C GLY A 301 -15.71 -1.00 -5.57
N HIS A 302 -15.57 -2.01 -4.69
CA HIS A 302 -16.37 -3.23 -4.70
C HIS A 302 -17.87 -2.97 -4.68
N LEU A 303 -18.32 -2.07 -3.78
CA LEU A 303 -19.72 -1.66 -3.67
C LEU A 303 -20.29 -1.13 -4.99
N THR A 304 -19.44 -0.53 -5.84
CA THR A 304 -19.84 0.07 -7.11
C THR A 304 -19.43 -0.74 -8.35
N GLY A 305 -18.82 -1.91 -8.15
CA GLY A 305 -18.25 -2.69 -9.25
C GLY A 305 -16.97 -2.09 -9.87
N TYR A 306 -16.31 -1.15 -9.19
CA TYR A 306 -15.06 -0.52 -9.64
C TYR A 306 -13.84 -1.27 -9.09
N TYR A 307 -13.12 -1.94 -9.97
CA TYR A 307 -12.11 -2.94 -9.62
C TYR A 307 -10.76 -2.74 -10.33
N ASP A 308 -10.67 -1.77 -11.23
CA ASP A 308 -9.57 -1.61 -12.19
C ASP A 308 -9.10 -0.14 -12.25
N TRP A 309 -8.19 0.17 -13.18
CA TRP A 309 -7.59 1.48 -13.48
C TRP A 309 -6.71 2.04 -12.36
N ASP A 310 -7.29 2.28 -11.20
CA ASP A 310 -6.63 2.89 -10.05
C ASP A 310 -6.87 2.09 -8.75
N ALA A 311 -7.64 0.99 -8.82
CA ALA A 311 -8.02 0.19 -7.67
C ALA A 311 -6.93 -0.80 -7.27
N GLY A 312 -6.60 -0.83 -5.97
CA GLY A 312 -5.55 -1.69 -5.41
C GLY A 312 -4.25 -0.96 -5.09
N GLU A 313 -3.32 -1.70 -4.49
CA GLU A 313 -2.07 -1.19 -3.94
C GLU A 313 -1.12 -0.80 -5.07
N LYS A 314 -1.26 0.43 -5.57
CA LYS A 314 -0.68 0.84 -6.86
C LYS A 314 0.47 1.82 -6.71
N TYR A 315 1.56 1.53 -7.43
CA TYR A 315 2.77 2.33 -7.47
C TYR A 315 3.16 2.70 -8.89
N PHE A 316 3.42 3.97 -9.11
CA PHE A 316 3.88 4.53 -10.39
C PHE A 316 5.32 5.02 -10.29
N TYR A 317 6.11 4.93 -11.36
CA TYR A 317 7.46 5.50 -11.42
C TYR A 317 8.32 5.12 -10.20
N LEU A 318 8.36 3.82 -9.91
CA LEU A 318 9.02 3.29 -8.72
C LEU A 318 10.45 2.86 -9.04
N ARG A 319 11.42 3.27 -8.22
CA ARG A 319 12.84 2.92 -8.36
C ARG A 319 13.38 2.31 -7.08
N ARG A 320 14.20 1.25 -7.22
CA ARG A 320 14.98 0.67 -6.11
C ARG A 320 14.10 0.41 -4.89
N ALA A 321 13.07 -0.40 -5.08
CA ALA A 321 12.12 -0.71 -4.03
C ALA A 321 12.19 -2.17 -3.62
N THR A 322 12.03 -2.42 -2.32
CA THR A 322 11.99 -3.77 -1.76
C THR A 322 10.71 -3.95 -0.96
N PHE A 323 10.00 -5.03 -1.25
CA PHE A 323 8.85 -5.52 -0.50
C PHE A 323 9.25 -6.85 0.12
N THR A 324 9.34 -6.92 1.45
CA THR A 324 9.68 -8.15 2.17
C THR A 324 8.62 -8.46 3.23
N HIS A 325 8.17 -9.71 3.31
CA HIS A 325 7.08 -10.07 4.24
C HIS A 325 5.81 -9.21 4.04
N TYR A 326 5.56 -8.79 2.80
CA TYR A 326 4.35 -8.06 2.44
C TYR A 326 3.21 -9.06 2.23
N ARG A 327 2.03 -8.75 2.77
CA ARG A 327 0.85 -9.61 2.70
C ARG A 327 -0.33 -8.82 2.15
N ALA A 328 -0.75 -9.12 0.92
CA ALA A 328 -1.99 -8.62 0.33
C ALA A 328 -3.07 -9.71 0.41
N ILE A 329 -4.08 -9.50 1.26
CA ILE A 329 -5.05 -10.52 1.63
C ILE A 329 -6.48 -10.02 1.39
N ASN A 330 -7.23 -10.73 0.54
CA ASN A 330 -8.65 -10.47 0.32
C ASN A 330 -8.98 -9.00 -0.01
N ASN A 331 -8.10 -8.31 -0.75
CA ASN A 331 -8.45 -6.99 -1.28
C ASN A 331 -9.47 -7.15 -2.41
N TYR A 332 -10.41 -6.23 -2.53
CA TYR A 332 -11.41 -6.24 -3.58
C TYR A 332 -10.87 -5.68 -4.91
N SER A 333 -9.58 -5.86 -5.19
CA SER A 333 -8.88 -5.36 -6.38
C SER A 333 -7.56 -6.13 -6.55
N ALA A 334 -6.58 -5.58 -7.27
CA ALA A 334 -5.23 -6.13 -7.31
C ALA A 334 -4.56 -6.05 -5.92
N GLY A 335 -3.85 -7.13 -5.55
CA GLY A 335 -3.12 -7.18 -4.28
C GLY A 335 -1.90 -6.25 -4.23
N LEU A 336 -1.14 -6.18 -5.32
CA LEU A 336 -0.07 -5.21 -5.53
C LEU A 336 0.08 -4.93 -7.02
N TRP A 337 0.29 -3.66 -7.39
CA TRP A 337 0.33 -3.22 -8.77
C TRP A 337 1.48 -2.23 -8.99
N PHE A 338 2.47 -2.65 -9.78
CA PHE A 338 3.50 -1.78 -10.33
C PHE A 338 3.08 -1.35 -11.72
N ASP A 339 2.85 -0.06 -11.92
CA ASP A 339 2.44 0.49 -13.20
C ASP A 339 3.46 1.55 -13.65
N SER A 340 3.66 1.65 -14.95
CA SER A 340 4.32 2.77 -15.61
C SER A 340 5.70 3.04 -15.05
N ASP A 341 6.69 2.42 -15.69
CA ASP A 341 8.11 2.64 -15.47
C ASP A 341 8.54 2.27 -14.04
N TYR A 342 8.57 0.97 -13.73
CA TYR A 342 9.19 0.43 -12.51
C TYR A 342 10.60 -0.11 -12.80
N GLN A 343 11.56 0.12 -11.90
CA GLN A 343 12.96 -0.32 -12.07
C GLN A 343 13.60 -0.75 -10.74
N ASP A 344 14.41 -1.80 -10.79
CA ASP A 344 15.15 -2.36 -9.64
C ASP A 344 14.22 -2.71 -8.47
N ILE A 345 13.22 -3.54 -8.74
CA ILE A 345 12.21 -3.93 -7.74
C ILE A 345 12.48 -5.34 -7.24
N VAL A 346 12.41 -5.55 -5.93
CA VAL A 346 12.50 -6.87 -5.28
C VAL A 346 11.24 -7.12 -4.46
N VAL A 347 10.59 -8.25 -4.71
CA VAL A 347 9.47 -8.79 -3.92
C VAL A 347 9.94 -10.13 -3.36
N ASP A 348 10.12 -10.21 -2.04
CA ASP A 348 10.73 -11.37 -1.38
C ASP A 348 9.90 -11.84 -0.18
N ASN A 349 9.63 -13.14 -0.11
CA ASN A 349 8.89 -13.74 0.99
C ASN A 349 7.52 -13.08 1.23
N CYS A 350 6.81 -12.76 0.15
CA CYS A 350 5.52 -12.08 0.16
C CYS A 350 4.36 -13.05 -0.07
N GLN A 351 3.16 -12.64 0.35
CA GLN A 351 1.93 -13.39 0.20
C GLN A 351 0.86 -12.55 -0.50
N PHE A 352 0.31 -13.08 -1.60
CA PHE A 352 -0.78 -12.49 -2.35
C PHE A 352 -1.91 -13.51 -2.43
N THR A 353 -2.89 -13.40 -1.52
CA THR A 353 -3.92 -14.42 -1.35
C THR A 353 -5.32 -13.84 -1.37
N GLY A 354 -6.21 -14.44 -2.17
CA GLY A 354 -7.63 -14.11 -2.13
C GLY A 354 -8.00 -12.74 -2.71
N ASN A 355 -7.07 -12.05 -3.38
CA ASN A 355 -7.35 -10.74 -3.98
C ASN A 355 -8.30 -10.92 -5.17
N ALA A 356 -9.33 -10.08 -5.23
CA ALA A 356 -10.47 -10.32 -6.11
C ALA A 356 -10.09 -10.29 -7.60
N VAL A 357 -9.09 -9.49 -8.00
CA VAL A 357 -8.70 -9.34 -9.40
C VAL A 357 -7.40 -10.10 -9.71
N THR A 358 -6.27 -9.70 -9.13
CA THR A 358 -4.98 -10.39 -9.33
C THR A 358 -4.17 -10.31 -8.04
N GLY A 359 -3.30 -11.28 -7.81
CA GLY A 359 -2.39 -11.23 -6.68
C GLY A 359 -1.34 -10.13 -6.89
N LEU A 360 -0.67 -10.17 -8.04
CA LEU A 360 0.38 -9.23 -8.40
C LEU A 360 0.22 -8.78 -9.87
N PHE A 361 0.25 -7.48 -10.10
CA PHE A 361 0.18 -6.87 -11.43
C PHE A 361 1.45 -6.08 -11.73
N ILE A 362 2.11 -6.41 -12.82
CA ILE A 362 3.30 -5.78 -13.35
C ILE A 362 2.95 -5.18 -14.72
N GLU A 363 2.95 -3.87 -14.81
CA GLU A 363 2.46 -3.14 -15.99
C GLU A 363 3.46 -2.09 -16.48
N ALA A 364 3.72 -2.12 -17.79
CA ALA A 364 4.36 -1.06 -18.57
C ALA A 364 5.66 -0.51 -17.97
N GLY A 365 6.64 -1.39 -17.72
CA GLY A 365 7.93 -0.97 -17.17
C GLY A 365 9.11 -1.79 -17.68
N PRO A 366 10.32 -1.22 -17.64
CA PRO A 366 11.52 -1.85 -18.18
C PRO A 366 12.10 -2.90 -17.22
N GLY A 367 11.70 -2.91 -15.95
CA GLY A 367 12.37 -3.71 -14.92
C GLY A 367 13.82 -3.24 -14.68
N PRO A 368 14.69 -4.08 -14.10
CA PRO A 368 14.39 -5.44 -13.67
C PRO A 368 13.43 -5.46 -12.46
N ILE A 369 12.62 -6.52 -12.38
CA ILE A 369 11.86 -6.88 -11.19
C ILE A 369 12.09 -8.34 -10.85
N THR A 370 12.38 -8.64 -9.59
CA THR A 370 12.56 -10.00 -9.07
C THR A 370 11.49 -10.31 -8.05
N ILE A 371 10.72 -11.38 -8.27
CA ILE A 371 9.76 -11.94 -7.33
C ILE A 371 10.27 -13.30 -6.90
N LYS A 372 10.51 -13.46 -5.60
CA LYS A 372 11.08 -14.70 -5.08
C LYS A 372 10.51 -15.12 -3.73
N ASN A 373 10.60 -16.42 -3.47
CA ASN A 373 10.16 -17.05 -2.22
C ASN A 373 8.71 -16.69 -1.82
N SER A 374 7.87 -16.32 -2.79
CA SER A 374 6.56 -15.74 -2.54
C SER A 374 5.43 -16.70 -2.90
N VAL A 375 4.26 -16.47 -2.30
CA VAL A 375 3.06 -17.29 -2.47
C VAL A 375 1.96 -16.45 -3.12
N ILE A 376 1.45 -16.89 -4.26
CA ILE A 376 0.39 -16.23 -5.04
C ILE A 376 -0.74 -17.23 -5.27
N THR A 377 -1.82 -17.13 -4.51
CA THR A 377 -2.85 -18.17 -4.46
C THR A 377 -4.26 -17.65 -4.34
N GLN A 378 -5.24 -18.37 -4.88
CA GLN A 378 -6.67 -18.10 -4.66
C GLN A 378 -7.11 -16.69 -5.09
N ASN A 379 -6.38 -16.05 -5.99
CA ASN A 379 -6.77 -14.75 -6.53
C ASN A 379 -7.74 -14.93 -7.73
N TYR A 380 -8.27 -13.81 -8.21
CA TYR A 380 -9.12 -13.72 -9.41
C TYR A 380 -10.55 -14.27 -9.23
N SER A 381 -11.21 -13.93 -8.12
CA SER A 381 -12.64 -14.23 -7.93
C SER A 381 -13.58 -13.31 -8.73
N ILE A 382 -13.07 -12.19 -9.23
CA ILE A 382 -13.80 -11.19 -10.01
C ILE A 382 -12.99 -10.88 -11.27
N ALA A 383 -13.62 -11.00 -12.43
CA ALA A 383 -13.07 -10.57 -13.70
C ALA A 383 -13.62 -9.17 -14.04
N PRO A 384 -12.86 -8.08 -13.79
CA PRO A 384 -13.43 -6.74 -13.82
C PRO A 384 -13.63 -6.18 -15.23
N ASN A 385 -13.03 -6.78 -16.28
CA ASN A 385 -13.11 -6.37 -17.70
C ASN A 385 -12.48 -7.44 -18.65
N TYR A 386 -12.24 -7.07 -19.92
CA TYR A 386 -11.48 -7.83 -20.95
C TYR A 386 -10.04 -8.23 -20.55
N LEU A 387 -9.52 -7.62 -19.47
CA LEU A 387 -8.32 -8.06 -18.77
C LEU A 387 -8.65 -9.29 -17.93
N GLN A 388 -8.83 -10.45 -18.55
CA GLN A 388 -8.97 -11.70 -17.78
C GLN A 388 -7.66 -11.91 -17.02
N THR A 389 -7.70 -11.68 -15.72
CA THR A 389 -6.52 -11.49 -14.89
C THR A 389 -6.10 -12.81 -14.23
N PRO A 390 -4.81 -13.13 -14.20
CA PRO A 390 -4.24 -14.32 -13.57
C PRO A 390 -3.96 -14.11 -12.07
N GLY A 391 -3.30 -15.09 -11.43
CA GLY A 391 -2.63 -14.90 -10.15
C GLY A 391 -1.51 -13.86 -10.20
N LEU A 392 -0.60 -13.98 -11.18
CA LEU A 392 0.43 -12.98 -11.51
C LEU A 392 0.25 -12.49 -12.94
N PHE A 393 0.03 -11.19 -13.10
CA PHE A 393 -0.26 -10.56 -14.39
C PHE A 393 0.89 -9.68 -14.89
N GLY A 394 1.32 -9.91 -16.12
CA GLY A 394 2.24 -9.05 -16.86
C GLY A 394 1.55 -8.39 -18.05
N TRP A 395 1.69 -7.08 -18.19
CA TRP A 395 1.29 -6.34 -19.39
C TRP A 395 2.38 -5.33 -19.74
N ALA A 396 3.00 -5.47 -20.91
CA ALA A 396 4.15 -4.67 -21.33
C ALA A 396 5.26 -4.66 -20.27
N ALA A 397 5.52 -5.82 -19.69
CA ALA A 397 6.40 -5.98 -18.55
C ALA A 397 7.74 -6.61 -18.99
N GLU A 398 8.82 -5.86 -18.91
CA GLU A 398 10.16 -6.33 -19.29
C GLU A 398 10.96 -6.82 -18.08
N ASN A 399 11.87 -7.75 -18.35
CA ASN A 399 12.94 -8.18 -17.43
C ASN A 399 12.40 -8.62 -16.04
N VAL A 400 11.43 -9.55 -16.07
CA VAL A 400 10.79 -10.11 -14.87
C VAL A 400 11.46 -11.42 -14.49
N THR A 401 11.88 -11.58 -13.24
CA THR A 401 12.45 -12.82 -12.70
C THR A 401 11.55 -13.41 -11.62
N LEU A 402 11.16 -14.67 -11.79
CA LEU A 402 10.37 -15.45 -10.84
C LEU A 402 11.23 -16.62 -10.31
N GLU A 403 11.54 -16.62 -9.02
CA GLU A 403 12.39 -17.63 -8.38
C GLU A 403 11.79 -18.24 -7.11
N ASN A 404 11.71 -19.56 -7.04
CA ASN A 404 11.26 -20.28 -5.84
C ASN A 404 9.86 -19.84 -5.33
N ASN A 405 8.96 -19.46 -6.22
CA ASN A 405 7.60 -19.07 -5.85
C ASN A 405 6.64 -20.25 -5.87
N ILE A 406 5.53 -20.12 -5.15
CA ILE A 406 4.35 -20.99 -5.27
C ILE A 406 3.23 -20.15 -5.88
N ILE A 407 2.77 -20.52 -7.07
CA ILE A 407 1.67 -19.87 -7.79
C ILE A 407 0.61 -20.92 -8.08
N ALA A 408 -0.49 -20.90 -7.33
CA ALA A 408 -1.42 -22.03 -7.32
C ALA A 408 -2.87 -21.66 -7.03
N GLY A 409 -3.80 -22.37 -7.64
CA GLY A 409 -5.23 -22.28 -7.32
C GLY A 409 -5.79 -20.88 -7.53
N ASN A 410 -5.19 -20.08 -8.42
CA ASN A 410 -5.79 -18.83 -8.87
C ASN A 410 -6.86 -19.20 -9.88
N LEU A 411 -8.07 -18.65 -9.75
CA LEU A 411 -9.30 -19.07 -10.45
C LEU A 411 -9.31 -18.79 -11.97
N GLY A 412 -8.13 -18.49 -12.52
CA GLY A 412 -7.84 -18.29 -13.94
C GLY A 412 -6.44 -18.85 -14.26
N ALA A 413 -5.61 -18.10 -14.97
CA ALA A 413 -4.24 -18.53 -15.20
C ALA A 413 -3.37 -18.29 -13.95
N GLN A 414 -2.36 -19.15 -13.71
CA GLN A 414 -1.38 -18.91 -12.65
C GLN A 414 -0.49 -17.72 -13.02
N ILE A 415 0.02 -17.73 -14.26
CA ILE A 415 0.68 -16.59 -14.89
C ILE A 415 -0.10 -16.18 -16.15
N GLY A 416 -0.35 -14.88 -16.30
CA GLY A 416 -0.92 -14.30 -17.51
C GLY A 416 -0.01 -13.22 -18.07
N VAL A 417 0.24 -13.24 -19.38
CA VAL A 417 1.02 -12.20 -20.07
C VAL A 417 0.23 -11.68 -21.27
N ARG A 418 -0.19 -10.41 -21.23
CA ARG A 418 -1.07 -9.85 -22.27
C ARG A 418 -0.59 -8.48 -22.70
N ASP A 419 -0.26 -8.34 -23.98
CA ASP A 419 0.11 -7.05 -24.59
C ASP A 419 -1.01 -6.57 -25.53
N LEU A 420 -2.16 -6.23 -24.93
CA LEU A 420 -3.40 -5.96 -25.68
C LEU A 420 -3.26 -4.81 -26.67
N TYR A 421 -2.54 -3.76 -26.27
CA TYR A 421 -2.22 -2.60 -27.07
C TYR A 421 -0.86 -2.04 -26.66
N VAL A 422 -0.31 -1.18 -27.52
CA VAL A 422 0.99 -0.53 -27.34
C VAL A 422 0.97 0.32 -26.08
N ARG A 423 1.90 0.05 -25.16
CA ARG A 423 2.10 0.84 -23.94
C ARG A 423 3.27 1.80 -24.14
N ASN A 424 2.95 3.08 -24.25
CA ASN A 424 3.92 4.17 -24.39
C ASN A 424 3.98 4.94 -23.08
N ILE A 425 5.13 4.91 -22.42
CA ILE A 425 5.33 5.56 -21.12
C ILE A 425 6.39 6.66 -21.29
N GLU A 426 6.08 7.85 -20.79
CA GLU A 426 7.07 8.91 -20.68
C GLU A 426 8.05 8.58 -19.55
N ILE A 427 9.35 8.63 -19.83
CA ILE A 427 10.41 8.48 -18.83
C ILE A 427 10.87 9.89 -18.45
N PRO A 428 10.46 10.42 -17.28
CA PRO A 428 10.63 11.83 -16.97
C PRO A 428 12.09 12.27 -16.97
N GLU A 429 13.00 11.43 -16.47
CA GLU A 429 14.43 11.73 -16.38
C GLU A 429 15.10 11.83 -17.76
N GLN A 430 14.51 11.16 -18.77
CA GLN A 430 15.01 11.16 -20.13
C GLN A 430 14.24 12.13 -21.04
N GLN A 431 13.08 12.64 -20.58
CA GLN A 431 12.13 13.41 -21.38
C GLN A 431 11.80 12.71 -22.71
N LYS A 432 11.60 11.39 -22.64
CA LYS A 432 11.36 10.54 -23.81
C LYS A 432 10.25 9.55 -23.53
N THR A 433 9.41 9.34 -24.53
CA THR A 433 8.44 8.24 -24.54
C THR A 433 9.11 6.96 -24.99
N VAL A 434 8.96 5.91 -24.21
CA VAL A 434 9.45 4.56 -24.50
C VAL A 434 8.26 3.62 -24.63
N THR A 435 8.31 2.75 -25.64
CA THR A 435 7.34 1.66 -25.79
C THR A 435 7.86 0.43 -25.06
N PHE A 436 7.02 -0.13 -24.18
CA PHE A 436 7.31 -1.39 -23.51
C PHE A 436 6.48 -2.53 -24.11
N VAL A 437 7.08 -3.72 -24.13
CA VAL A 437 6.45 -4.99 -24.54
C VAL A 437 6.88 -6.09 -23.59
N SER A 438 6.04 -7.09 -23.33
CA SER A 438 6.41 -8.16 -22.40
C SER A 438 7.52 -9.03 -23.00
N ARG A 439 8.70 -9.06 -22.38
CA ARG A 439 9.87 -9.84 -22.85
C ARG A 439 10.90 -10.06 -21.74
N ASN A 440 11.83 -10.99 -21.98
CA ASN A 440 12.95 -11.32 -21.10
C ASN A 440 12.51 -11.79 -19.71
N TRP A 441 11.50 -12.66 -19.65
CA TRP A 441 11.06 -13.25 -18.40
C TRP A 441 11.92 -14.47 -18.04
N ARG A 442 12.29 -14.59 -16.77
CA ARG A 442 13.03 -15.75 -16.24
C ARG A 442 12.19 -16.46 -15.20
N LEU A 443 11.88 -17.73 -15.41
CA LEU A 443 11.15 -18.60 -14.49
C LEU A 443 12.05 -19.74 -14.04
N GLN A 444 12.40 -19.77 -12.75
CA GLN A 444 13.27 -20.80 -12.21
C GLN A 444 12.79 -21.34 -10.86
N ASN A 445 12.78 -22.67 -10.70
CA ASN A 445 12.47 -23.36 -9.45
C ASN A 445 11.08 -23.01 -8.86
N ASN A 446 10.13 -22.56 -9.68
CA ASN A 446 8.79 -22.23 -9.21
C ASN A 446 7.90 -23.48 -9.17
N TRP A 447 6.91 -23.48 -8.27
CA TRP A 447 5.78 -24.40 -8.27
C TRP A 447 4.57 -23.69 -8.85
N LEU A 448 4.11 -24.14 -10.02
CA LEU A 448 2.95 -23.59 -10.72
C LEU A 448 1.89 -24.67 -10.83
N MET A 449 0.72 -24.43 -10.23
CA MET A 449 -0.30 -25.46 -10.06
C MET A 449 -1.67 -24.95 -10.49
N ALA A 450 -2.20 -25.52 -11.57
CA ALA A 450 -3.59 -25.42 -11.96
C ALA A 450 -4.35 -26.58 -11.30
N THR A 451 -5.10 -26.27 -10.25
CA THR A 451 -5.76 -27.22 -9.34
C THR A 451 -7.25 -27.42 -9.64
N GLN A 452 -7.81 -26.63 -10.57
CA GLN A 452 -9.21 -26.71 -10.98
C GLN A 452 -9.35 -26.69 -12.50
N ALA A 453 -10.49 -27.16 -13.02
CA ALA A 453 -10.71 -27.37 -14.45
C ALA A 453 -10.78 -26.07 -15.28
N GLN A 454 -11.03 -24.93 -14.66
CA GLN A 454 -11.03 -23.63 -15.32
C GLN A 454 -9.66 -22.94 -15.31
N GLU A 455 -8.70 -23.46 -14.55
CA GLU A 455 -7.40 -22.83 -14.35
C GLU A 455 -6.44 -23.22 -15.48
N SER A 456 -5.47 -22.37 -15.78
CA SER A 456 -4.35 -22.70 -16.66
C SER A 456 -3.03 -22.34 -16.01
N LEU A 457 -1.93 -22.94 -16.46
CA LEU A 457 -0.60 -22.65 -15.94
C LEU A 457 -0.09 -21.31 -16.47
N ILE A 458 -0.15 -21.14 -17.80
CA ILE A 458 0.21 -19.91 -18.49
C ILE A 458 -0.92 -19.54 -19.45
N SER A 459 -1.30 -18.27 -19.49
CA SER A 459 -2.17 -17.70 -20.52
C SER A 459 -1.50 -16.50 -21.19
N THR A 460 -1.43 -16.47 -22.52
CA THR A 460 -0.86 -15.33 -23.26
C THR A 460 -1.77 -14.78 -24.34
N LEU A 461 -1.66 -13.47 -24.57
CA LEU A 461 -2.33 -12.75 -25.66
C LEU A 461 -1.43 -11.63 -26.20
N ASN A 462 -1.16 -11.63 -27.50
CA ASN A 462 -0.24 -10.70 -28.17
C ASN A 462 1.19 -10.66 -27.59
N ALA A 463 1.60 -11.71 -26.88
CA ALA A 463 2.86 -11.77 -26.13
C ALA A 463 3.98 -12.53 -26.90
N GLU A 464 4.11 -12.31 -28.20
CA GLU A 464 5.14 -13.00 -29.00
C GLU A 464 6.58 -12.71 -28.54
N PRO A 465 6.94 -11.45 -28.17
CA PRO A 465 8.25 -11.17 -27.60
C PRO A 465 8.51 -11.95 -26.30
N PHE A 466 7.49 -12.16 -25.47
CA PHE A 466 7.61 -12.99 -24.26
C PHE A 466 7.87 -14.45 -24.62
N LEU A 467 7.08 -15.04 -25.52
CA LEU A 467 7.22 -16.45 -25.91
C LEU A 467 8.59 -16.78 -26.52
N THR A 468 9.17 -15.83 -27.25
CA THR A 468 10.46 -16.00 -27.94
C THR A 468 11.69 -15.67 -27.08
N THR A 469 11.51 -14.99 -25.95
CA THR A 469 12.62 -14.54 -25.09
C THR A 469 12.57 -15.10 -23.66
N ILE A 470 11.51 -15.81 -23.30
CA ILE A 470 11.39 -16.45 -21.99
C ILE A 470 12.54 -17.43 -21.76
N GLN A 471 13.10 -17.39 -20.56
CA GLN A 471 14.03 -18.39 -20.03
C GLN A 471 13.32 -19.13 -18.90
N SER A 472 12.96 -20.38 -19.10
CA SER A 472 12.20 -21.16 -18.13
C SER A 472 12.87 -22.51 -17.94
N ASP A 473 13.27 -22.86 -16.72
CA ASP A 473 13.83 -24.19 -16.45
C ASP A 473 13.75 -24.56 -14.97
N ARG A 474 13.75 -25.88 -14.70
CA ARG A 474 13.66 -26.46 -13.34
C ARG A 474 12.41 -26.05 -12.57
N ASN A 475 11.32 -25.74 -13.26
CA ASN A 475 10.03 -25.48 -12.63
C ASN A 475 9.26 -26.79 -12.38
N HIS A 476 8.36 -26.76 -11.41
CA HIS A 476 7.41 -27.81 -11.09
C HIS A 476 6.03 -27.37 -11.57
N TRP A 477 5.53 -28.03 -12.61
CA TRP A 477 4.24 -27.75 -13.23
C TRP A 477 3.23 -28.82 -12.81
N PHE A 478 2.06 -28.43 -12.32
CA PHE A 478 0.98 -29.36 -11.99
C PHE A 478 -0.32 -28.94 -12.68
N SER A 479 -0.97 -29.89 -13.35
CA SER A 479 -2.31 -29.73 -13.90
C SER A 479 -2.94 -31.08 -14.18
N ASP A 480 -4.23 -31.23 -13.82
CA ASP A 480 -5.04 -32.38 -14.24
C ASP A 480 -5.59 -32.25 -15.66
N GLN A 481 -5.45 -31.06 -16.26
CA GLN A 481 -5.76 -30.83 -17.66
C GLN A 481 -4.54 -31.15 -18.53
N GLU A 482 -4.75 -31.95 -19.58
CA GLU A 482 -3.72 -32.27 -20.58
C GLU A 482 -3.19 -31.00 -21.27
N LYS A 483 -4.07 -30.02 -21.56
CA LYS A 483 -3.76 -28.79 -22.29
C LYS A 483 -3.86 -27.54 -21.41
N SER A 484 -2.91 -27.41 -20.49
CA SER A 484 -2.89 -26.38 -19.45
C SER A 484 -2.11 -25.11 -19.80
N PHE A 485 -1.46 -25.05 -20.98
CA PHE A 485 -0.74 -23.87 -21.45
C PHE A 485 -1.53 -23.22 -22.58
N HIS A 486 -1.98 -21.98 -22.41
CA HIS A 486 -2.81 -21.28 -23.39
C HIS A 486 -2.01 -20.15 -24.03
N THR A 487 -1.40 -20.39 -25.19
CA THR A 487 -0.54 -19.40 -25.87
C THR A 487 -1.20 -18.87 -27.13
N GLN A 488 -1.32 -17.53 -27.24
CA GLN A 488 -1.91 -16.87 -28.43
C GLN A 488 -3.24 -17.48 -28.88
N GLY A 489 -4.12 -17.84 -27.94
CA GLY A 489 -5.41 -18.47 -28.22
C GLY A 489 -5.37 -19.97 -28.56
N LYS A 490 -4.22 -20.64 -28.44
CA LYS A 490 -4.07 -22.09 -28.60
C LYS A 490 -3.82 -22.77 -27.26
N ALA A 491 -4.50 -23.88 -27.01
CA ALA A 491 -4.26 -24.73 -25.85
C ALA A 491 -3.23 -25.81 -26.20
N LEU A 492 -2.17 -25.90 -25.39
CA LEU A 492 -1.00 -26.74 -25.58
C LEU A 492 -0.80 -27.67 -24.38
N THR A 493 -0.32 -28.87 -24.69
CA THR A 493 0.28 -29.81 -23.73
C THR A 493 1.65 -29.32 -23.27
N PHE A 494 2.22 -29.93 -22.22
CA PHE A 494 3.57 -29.60 -21.77
C PHE A 494 4.66 -29.84 -22.83
N PRO A 495 4.68 -30.97 -23.58
CA PRO A 495 5.61 -31.13 -24.69
C PRO A 495 5.47 -30.06 -25.78
N GLU A 496 4.23 -29.71 -26.15
CA GLU A 496 4.00 -28.64 -27.13
C GLU A 496 4.48 -27.26 -26.63
N TRP A 497 4.35 -26.98 -25.32
CA TRP A 497 4.93 -25.79 -24.68
C TRP A 497 6.46 -25.79 -24.75
N GLN A 498 7.10 -26.92 -24.44
CA GLN A 498 8.55 -27.08 -24.54
C GLN A 498 9.03 -26.90 -25.98
N ASP A 499 8.31 -27.46 -26.96
CA ASP A 499 8.63 -27.30 -28.38
C ASP A 499 8.44 -25.86 -28.85
N GLN A 500 7.40 -25.16 -28.38
CA GLN A 500 7.16 -23.77 -28.77
C GLN A 500 8.24 -22.83 -28.22
N THR A 501 8.60 -22.99 -26.95
CA THR A 501 9.49 -22.05 -26.24
C THR A 501 10.96 -22.48 -26.25
N GLN A 502 11.24 -23.74 -26.56
CA GLN A 502 12.55 -24.37 -26.39
C GLN A 502 13.05 -24.33 -24.93
N GLN A 503 12.14 -24.21 -23.97
CA GLN A 503 12.41 -24.09 -22.54
C GLN A 503 11.94 -25.33 -21.76
N ASP A 504 12.10 -25.30 -20.44
CA ASP A 504 11.58 -26.27 -19.47
C ASP A 504 12.08 -27.71 -19.66
N GLN A 505 13.26 -27.89 -20.28
CA GLN A 505 13.86 -29.20 -20.56
C GLN A 505 14.25 -29.99 -19.28
N LYS A 506 14.50 -29.30 -18.17
CA LYS A 506 14.77 -29.91 -16.84
C LYS A 506 13.64 -29.66 -15.85
N SER A 507 12.53 -29.11 -16.31
CA SER A 507 11.32 -28.95 -15.52
C SER A 507 10.57 -30.27 -15.41
N ARG A 508 9.70 -30.37 -14.41
CA ARG A 508 8.85 -31.55 -14.20
C ARG A 508 7.40 -31.16 -14.35
N PHE A 509 6.63 -32.03 -15.01
CA PHE A 509 5.19 -31.91 -15.13
C PHE A 509 4.53 -33.09 -14.42
N PHE A 510 3.55 -32.79 -13.57
CA PHE A 510 2.81 -33.76 -12.76
C PHE A 510 1.31 -33.63 -13.02
N ASN A 511 0.61 -34.75 -13.00
CA ASN A 511 -0.86 -34.85 -13.00
C ASN A 511 -1.30 -35.93 -12.00
N LEU A 512 -2.57 -35.95 -11.59
CA LEU A 512 -3.06 -36.95 -10.63
C LEU A 512 -3.01 -38.40 -11.15
N ASP A 513 -2.87 -38.61 -12.47
CA ASP A 513 -2.88 -39.93 -13.12
C ASP A 513 -1.48 -40.48 -13.50
N GLY A 514 -0.39 -39.78 -13.16
CA GLY A 514 0.99 -40.14 -13.54
C GLY A 514 1.81 -40.75 -12.38
N PRO A 515 2.83 -41.59 -12.66
CA PRO A 515 3.74 -42.08 -11.62
C PRO A 515 4.61 -40.91 -11.11
N GLY A 516 4.50 -40.62 -9.81
CA GLY A 516 5.09 -39.45 -9.15
C GLY A 516 6.61 -39.42 -8.99
#